data_AF-U6DDT0-F1
#
_entry.id   AF-U6DDT0-F1
#
_cell.length_a   1.000
_cell.length_b   1.000
_cell.length_c   1.000
_cell.angle_alpha   90.00
_cell.angle_beta   90.00
_cell.angle_gamma   90.00
#
_symmetry.space_group_name_H-M   'P 1'
#
loop_
_entity.id
_entity.type
_entity.pdbx_description
1 polymer ?
#
loop_
_entity_poly.entity_id
_entity_poly.type
_entity_poly.pdbx_seq_one_letter_code
_entity_poly.pdbx_strand_id
1 'polypeptide(L)'
;ASDTSQGRGPDDLQRLVPLLDSSRLEAQCIGAFYLCAEAAIKSLQGKTKVFSDIGAIQSLKRLVSYSTNGTTSALAKRALRLLGEEVPRPILPCVASWKEAEVQTWLQQIGFSHYCENFREQQVDGDLLLRLTDEELQTDLGMKSGITRKRFFRELTELKTFANYATCDRSNLADWLGG
;
A
#
# COMPACT_ATOMS: atom_id res chain seq x y z
N ALA A 1 -26.97 -25.37 -14.82
CA ALA A 1 -26.28 -25.09 -13.54
C ALA A 1 -24.81 -24.91 -13.86
N SER A 2 -24.30 -23.68 -13.81
CA SER A 2 -22.87 -23.44 -13.99
C SER A 2 -22.14 -24.01 -12.78
N ASP A 3 -21.09 -24.77 -13.06
CA ASP A 3 -20.27 -25.46 -12.08
C ASP A 3 -19.57 -24.41 -11.19
N THR A 4 -20.16 -24.10 -10.04
CA THR A 4 -19.64 -23.13 -9.05
C THR A 4 -18.40 -23.64 -8.33
N SER A 5 -17.92 -24.84 -8.67
CA SER A 5 -16.76 -25.49 -8.05
C SER A 5 -15.40 -24.86 -8.42
N GLN A 6 -15.34 -24.03 -9.47
CA GLN A 6 -14.05 -23.56 -10.00
C GLN A 6 -13.69 -22.09 -9.69
N GLY A 7 -14.63 -21.29 -9.14
CA GLY A 7 -14.46 -19.84 -8.97
C GLY A 7 -14.29 -19.09 -10.31
N ARG A 8 -14.03 -17.79 -10.26
CA ARG A 8 -13.82 -16.94 -11.46
C ARG A 8 -12.50 -17.25 -12.16
N GLY A 9 -12.48 -17.05 -13.48
CA GLY A 9 -11.27 -17.15 -14.30
C GLY A 9 -10.34 -15.95 -14.15
N PRO A 10 -9.08 -16.02 -14.64
CA PRO A 10 -8.09 -14.95 -14.51
C PRO A 10 -8.56 -13.58 -15.03
N ASP A 11 -9.20 -13.54 -16.21
CA ASP A 11 -9.68 -12.29 -16.82
C ASP A 11 -10.77 -11.61 -15.98
N ASP A 12 -11.63 -12.41 -15.35
CA ASP A 12 -12.67 -11.91 -14.45
C ASP A 12 -12.08 -11.40 -13.13
N LEU A 13 -11.05 -12.08 -12.60
CA LEU A 13 -10.32 -11.63 -11.41
C LEU A 13 -9.59 -10.33 -11.66
N GLN A 14 -9.00 -10.15 -12.84
CA GLN A 14 -8.30 -8.92 -13.21
C GLN A 14 -9.25 -7.70 -13.18
N ARG A 15 -10.53 -7.87 -13.52
CA ARG A 15 -11.54 -6.79 -13.45
C ARG A 15 -11.84 -6.34 -12.01
N LEU A 16 -11.52 -7.16 -11.00
CA LEU A 16 -11.73 -6.82 -9.59
C LEU A 16 -10.57 -6.00 -9.01
N VAL A 17 -9.38 -6.07 -9.60
CA VAL A 17 -8.19 -5.39 -9.08
C VAL A 17 -8.37 -3.86 -9.03
N PRO A 18 -8.89 -3.19 -10.08
CA PRO A 18 -9.11 -1.74 -10.04
C PRO A 18 -10.09 -1.29 -8.95
N LEU A 19 -10.96 -2.17 -8.46
CA LEU A 19 -11.88 -1.84 -7.37
C LEU A 19 -11.13 -1.60 -6.04
N LEU A 20 -10.00 -2.29 -5.83
CA LEU A 20 -9.15 -2.10 -4.65
C LEU A 20 -8.44 -0.75 -4.64
N ASP A 21 -8.14 -0.22 -5.83
CA ASP A 21 -7.43 1.06 -6.02
C ASP A 21 -8.41 2.24 -6.19
N SER A 22 -9.73 2.01 -6.06
CA SER A 22 -10.75 3.06 -6.14
C SER A 22 -10.71 3.99 -4.94
N SER A 23 -11.08 5.27 -5.12
CA SER A 23 -11.32 6.20 -4.01
C SER A 23 -12.58 5.89 -3.20
N ARG A 24 -13.48 5.03 -3.72
CA ARG A 24 -14.74 4.67 -3.05
C ARG A 24 -14.57 3.47 -2.14
N LEU A 25 -14.89 3.67 -0.87
CA LEU A 25 -14.81 2.62 0.15
C LEU A 25 -15.68 1.41 -0.18
N GLU A 26 -16.87 1.61 -0.75
CA GLU A 26 -17.78 0.52 -1.13
C GLU A 26 -17.18 -0.34 -2.24
N ALA A 27 -16.53 0.29 -3.22
CA ALA A 27 -15.84 -0.43 -4.30
C ALA A 27 -14.67 -1.25 -3.74
N GLN A 28 -13.85 -0.65 -2.87
CA GLN A 28 -12.75 -1.35 -2.20
C GLN A 28 -13.24 -2.55 -1.38
N CYS A 29 -14.33 -2.37 -0.61
CA CYS A 29 -14.92 -3.41 0.23
C CYS A 29 -15.44 -4.58 -0.60
N ILE A 30 -16.18 -4.28 -1.68
CA ILE A 30 -16.67 -5.29 -2.61
C ILE A 30 -15.50 -6.03 -3.28
N GLY A 31 -14.50 -5.30 -3.78
CA GLY A 31 -13.31 -5.89 -4.39
C GLY A 31 -12.56 -6.81 -3.44
N ALA A 32 -12.32 -6.36 -2.21
CA ALA A 32 -11.64 -7.13 -1.17
C ALA A 32 -12.43 -8.39 -0.77
N PHE A 33 -13.76 -8.28 -0.68
CA PHE A 33 -14.63 -9.42 -0.39
C PHE A 33 -14.53 -10.51 -1.46
N TYR A 34 -14.71 -10.13 -2.74
CA TYR A 34 -14.66 -11.10 -3.84
C TYR A 34 -13.27 -11.72 -3.98
N LEU A 35 -12.20 -10.92 -3.87
CA LEU A 35 -10.84 -11.44 -3.94
C LEU A 35 -10.50 -12.33 -2.74
N CYS A 36 -11.02 -12.06 -1.54
CA CYS A 36 -10.86 -12.94 -0.39
C CYS A 36 -11.57 -14.29 -0.59
N ALA A 37 -12.78 -14.29 -1.16
CA ALA A 37 -13.49 -15.53 -1.48
C ALA A 37 -12.73 -16.35 -2.54
N GLU A 38 -12.26 -15.69 -3.60
CA GLU A 38 -11.50 -16.34 -4.67
C GLU A 38 -10.13 -16.83 -4.18
N ALA A 39 -9.47 -16.09 -3.27
CA ALA A 39 -8.23 -16.54 -2.66
C ALA A 39 -8.43 -17.85 -1.90
N ALA A 40 -9.55 -18.03 -1.18
CA ALA A 40 -9.86 -19.28 -0.51
C ALA A 40 -10.03 -20.44 -1.50
N ILE A 41 -10.80 -20.23 -2.57
CA ILE A 41 -11.04 -21.24 -3.62
C ILE A 41 -9.73 -21.64 -4.31
N LYS A 42 -8.94 -20.66 -4.75
CA LYS A 42 -7.71 -20.90 -5.50
C LYS A 42 -6.59 -21.44 -4.62
N SER A 43 -6.59 -21.13 -3.32
CA SER A 43 -5.69 -21.74 -2.33
C SER A 43 -5.94 -23.25 -2.21
N LEU A 44 -7.21 -23.68 -2.13
CA LEU A 44 -7.57 -25.11 -2.14
C LEU A 44 -7.19 -25.82 -3.45
N GLN A 45 -7.20 -25.11 -4.57
CA GLN A 45 -6.83 -25.64 -5.89
C GLN A 45 -5.32 -25.61 -6.17
N GLY A 46 -4.51 -24.98 -5.33
CA GLY A 46 -3.08 -24.75 -5.59
C GLY A 46 -2.80 -23.75 -6.74
N LYS A 47 -3.78 -22.91 -7.10
CA LYS A 47 -3.71 -21.96 -8.24
C LYS A 47 -3.56 -20.50 -7.79
N THR A 48 -2.78 -20.24 -6.75
CA THR A 48 -2.64 -18.90 -6.15
C THR A 48 -1.79 -17.93 -6.99
N LYS A 49 -0.96 -18.43 -7.91
CA LYS A 49 -0.11 -17.60 -8.80
C LYS A 49 -0.90 -16.58 -9.63
N VAL A 50 -2.17 -16.85 -9.93
CA VAL A 50 -3.02 -15.89 -10.66
C VAL A 50 -3.09 -14.53 -9.97
N PHE A 51 -3.03 -14.48 -8.62
CA PHE A 51 -3.11 -13.22 -7.86
C PHE A 51 -1.83 -12.40 -7.94
N SER A 52 -0.66 -13.03 -8.09
CA SER A 52 0.58 -12.32 -8.37
C SER A 52 0.60 -11.78 -9.80
N ASP A 53 0.14 -12.59 -10.75
CA ASP A 53 0.19 -12.26 -12.19
C ASP A 53 -0.71 -11.06 -12.54
N ILE A 54 -1.89 -10.97 -11.90
CA ILE A 54 -2.81 -9.84 -12.08
C ILE A 54 -2.49 -8.63 -11.18
N GLY A 55 -1.45 -8.71 -10.33
CA GLY A 55 -1.07 -7.63 -9.42
C GLY A 55 -1.98 -7.42 -8.20
N ALA A 56 -2.93 -8.33 -7.94
CA ALA A 56 -3.88 -8.21 -6.83
C ALA A 56 -3.18 -8.18 -5.45
N ILE A 57 -2.08 -8.93 -5.29
CA ILE A 57 -1.33 -9.00 -4.03
C ILE A 57 -0.85 -7.61 -3.61
N GLN A 58 -0.33 -6.81 -4.54
CA GLN A 58 0.18 -5.48 -4.21
C GLN A 58 -0.95 -4.51 -3.85
N SER A 59 -2.08 -4.54 -4.55
CA SER A 59 -3.24 -3.73 -4.19
C SER A 59 -3.83 -4.13 -2.83
N LEU A 60 -3.86 -5.43 -2.49
CA LEU A 60 -4.27 -5.89 -1.17
C LEU A 60 -3.31 -5.42 -0.06
N LYS A 61 -1.99 -5.50 -0.29
CA LYS A 61 -0.98 -5.00 0.67
C LYS A 61 -1.13 -3.50 0.91
N ARG A 62 -1.35 -2.71 -0.15
CA ARG A 62 -1.64 -1.27 -0.04
C ARG A 62 -2.90 -0.99 0.77
N LEU A 63 -3.98 -1.73 0.50
CA LEU A 63 -5.23 -1.59 1.25
C LEU A 63 -5.02 -1.86 2.75
N VAL A 64 -4.29 -2.93 3.10
CA VAL A 64 -3.98 -3.22 4.52
C VAL A 64 -3.17 -2.10 5.18
N SER A 65 -2.27 -1.48 4.42
CA SER A 65 -1.34 -0.48 4.92
C SER A 65 -2.01 0.88 5.11
N TYR A 66 -2.89 1.29 4.19
CA TYR A 66 -3.45 2.65 4.14
C TYR A 66 -4.96 2.74 4.46
N SER A 67 -5.71 1.64 4.52
CA SER A 67 -7.14 1.71 4.77
C SER A 67 -7.48 2.06 6.22
N THR A 68 -8.35 3.06 6.38
CA THR A 68 -8.97 3.44 7.67
C THR A 68 -10.19 2.57 8.03
N ASN A 69 -10.66 1.71 7.11
CA ASN A 69 -11.82 0.87 7.32
C ASN A 69 -11.46 -0.53 7.83
N GLY A 70 -11.98 -0.86 9.02
CA GLY A 70 -11.71 -2.15 9.67
C GLY A 70 -12.16 -3.37 8.84
N THR A 71 -13.30 -3.30 8.16
CA THR A 71 -13.86 -4.39 7.36
C THR A 71 -13.00 -4.67 6.13
N THR A 72 -12.71 -3.63 5.34
CA THR A 72 -11.90 -3.75 4.12
C THR A 72 -10.49 -4.24 4.46
N SER A 73 -9.88 -3.67 5.51
CA SER A 73 -8.58 -4.12 6.02
C SER A 73 -8.62 -5.58 6.48
N ALA A 74 -9.65 -6.02 7.21
CA ALA A 74 -9.77 -7.41 7.67
C ALA A 74 -9.90 -8.41 6.51
N LEU A 75 -10.69 -8.07 5.48
CA LEU A 75 -10.84 -8.88 4.27
C LEU A 75 -9.52 -8.99 3.50
N ALA A 76 -8.81 -7.87 3.31
CA ALA A 76 -7.52 -7.87 2.62
C ALA A 76 -6.45 -8.66 3.39
N LYS A 77 -6.38 -8.49 4.72
CA LYS A 77 -5.50 -9.30 5.59
C LYS A 77 -5.81 -10.79 5.45
N ARG A 78 -7.09 -11.18 5.43
CA ARG A 78 -7.50 -12.57 5.26
C ARG A 78 -7.11 -13.11 3.88
N ALA A 79 -7.33 -12.34 2.82
CA ALA A 79 -6.94 -12.72 1.46
C ALA A 79 -5.43 -12.98 1.36
N LEU A 80 -4.60 -12.07 1.86
CA LEU A 80 -3.14 -12.23 1.87
C LEU A 80 -2.70 -13.50 2.62
N ARG A 81 -3.27 -13.78 3.80
CA ARG A 81 -2.95 -15.01 4.55
C ARG A 81 -3.33 -16.28 3.77
N LEU A 82 -4.47 -16.29 3.09
CA LEU A 82 -4.90 -17.44 2.27
C LEU A 82 -3.98 -17.70 1.08
N LEU A 83 -3.34 -16.64 0.57
CA LEU A 83 -2.37 -16.71 -0.52
C LEU A 83 -0.95 -17.05 -0.04
N GLY A 84 -0.72 -17.15 1.28
CA GLY A 84 0.60 -17.39 1.86
C GLY A 84 1.51 -16.16 1.87
N GLU A 85 0.94 -14.97 1.67
CA GLU A 85 1.67 -13.70 1.66
C GLU A 85 1.83 -13.13 3.07
N GLU A 86 2.98 -12.48 3.31
CA GLU A 86 3.16 -11.69 4.53
C GLU A 86 2.19 -10.51 4.55
N VAL A 87 1.52 -10.33 5.69
CA VAL A 87 0.55 -9.26 5.90
C VAL A 87 1.29 -8.02 6.41
N PRO A 88 1.27 -6.90 5.67
CA PRO A 88 1.93 -5.68 6.14
C PRO A 88 1.23 -5.12 7.38
N ARG A 89 2.00 -4.38 8.19
CA ARG A 89 1.42 -3.67 9.34
C ARG A 89 0.75 -2.39 8.83
N PRO A 90 -0.40 -1.99 9.41
CA PRO A 90 -1.00 -0.70 9.09
C PRO A 90 -0.02 0.45 9.33
N ILE A 91 -0.04 1.42 8.43
CA ILE A 91 0.76 2.64 8.51
C ILE A 91 0.01 3.67 9.36
N LEU A 92 0.71 4.39 10.23
CA LEU A 92 0.11 5.44 11.05
C LEU A 92 -0.22 6.66 10.17
N PRO A 93 -1.47 7.17 10.16
CA PRO A 93 -1.87 8.17 9.19
C PRO A 93 -1.21 9.56 9.41
N CYS A 94 -0.83 9.92 10.64
CA CYS A 94 -0.27 11.24 10.95
C CYS A 94 1.24 11.31 10.62
N VAL A 95 1.60 11.28 9.33
CA VAL A 95 3.00 11.20 8.87
C VAL A 95 3.88 12.32 9.43
N ALA A 96 3.38 13.56 9.51
CA ALA A 96 4.15 14.68 10.07
C ALA A 96 4.56 14.50 11.55
N SER A 97 3.93 13.56 12.27
CA SER A 97 4.26 13.23 13.68
C SER A 97 5.18 12.02 13.83
N TRP A 98 5.52 11.34 12.74
CA TRP A 98 6.38 10.16 12.77
C TRP A 98 7.77 10.49 13.28
N LYS A 99 8.34 9.54 14.03
CA LYS A 99 9.75 9.51 14.37
C LYS A 99 10.49 8.61 13.38
N GLU A 100 11.80 8.56 13.54
CA GLU A 100 12.69 7.74 12.70
C GLU A 100 12.19 6.29 12.63
N ALA A 101 11.70 5.71 13.72
CA ALA A 101 11.24 4.32 13.78
C ALA A 101 10.04 4.02 12.83
N GLU A 102 9.08 4.93 12.74
CA GLU A 102 7.96 4.80 11.81
C GLU A 102 8.43 4.93 10.35
N VAL A 103 9.36 5.85 10.07
CA VAL A 103 9.99 5.99 8.75
C VAL A 103 10.71 4.71 8.34
N GLN A 104 11.47 4.11 9.26
CA GLN A 104 12.15 2.82 9.03
C GLN A 104 11.16 1.69 8.72
N THR A 105 10.06 1.62 9.49
CA THR A 105 9.02 0.61 9.26
C THR A 105 8.38 0.79 7.88
N TRP A 106 8.11 2.04 7.48
CA TRP A 106 7.55 2.33 6.16
C TRP A 106 8.50 1.93 5.03
N LEU A 107 9.78 2.30 5.11
CA LEU A 107 10.79 1.93 4.10
C LEU A 107 10.85 0.41 3.89
N GLN A 108 10.80 -0.37 4.95
CA GLN A 108 10.79 -1.84 4.85
C GLN A 108 9.55 -2.36 4.13
N GLN A 109 8.38 -1.79 4.44
CA GLN A 109 7.11 -2.20 3.83
C GLN A 109 7.02 -1.89 2.33
N ILE A 110 7.58 -0.77 1.89
CA ILE A 110 7.60 -0.38 0.47
C ILE A 110 8.76 -1.01 -0.31
N GLY A 111 9.59 -1.84 0.33
CA GLY A 111 10.70 -2.55 -0.30
C GLY A 111 11.97 -1.72 -0.48
N PHE A 112 12.15 -0.66 0.32
CA PHE A 112 13.33 0.22 0.33
C PHE A 112 14.29 -0.06 1.50
N SER A 113 14.27 -1.28 2.06
CA SER A 113 15.08 -1.66 3.22
C SER A 113 16.59 -1.42 3.06
N HIS A 114 17.11 -1.44 1.82
CA HIS A 114 18.52 -1.13 1.54
C HIS A 114 18.92 0.30 1.94
N TYR A 115 17.97 1.24 1.98
CA TYR A 115 18.22 2.63 2.35
C TYR A 115 17.90 2.94 3.81
N CYS A 116 17.45 1.96 4.59
CA CYS A 116 17.11 2.14 6.01
C CYS A 116 18.24 2.79 6.81
N GLU A 117 19.47 2.28 6.65
CA GLU A 117 20.64 2.80 7.36
C GLU A 117 20.95 4.25 7.00
N ASN A 118 20.92 4.60 5.71
CA ASN A 118 21.12 5.99 5.27
C ASN A 118 20.08 6.94 5.86
N PHE A 119 18.80 6.55 5.86
CA PHE A 119 17.74 7.36 6.48
C PHE A 119 17.90 7.49 7.99
N ARG A 120 18.41 6.44 8.66
CA ARG A 120 18.68 6.45 10.09
C ARG A 120 19.87 7.34 10.46
N GLU A 121 20.96 7.25 9.72
CA GLU A 121 22.15 8.10 9.92
C GLU A 121 21.83 9.59 9.72
N GLN A 122 20.96 9.90 8.76
CA GLN A 122 20.48 11.26 8.51
C GLN A 122 19.29 11.67 9.41
N GLN A 123 18.90 10.81 10.36
CA GLN A 123 17.81 11.06 11.31
C GLN A 123 16.51 11.54 10.66
N VAL A 124 16.17 10.95 9.51
CA VAL A 124 14.99 11.34 8.74
C VAL A 124 13.72 10.94 9.52
N ASP A 125 13.01 11.94 10.02
CA ASP A 125 11.69 11.80 10.63
C ASP A 125 10.56 12.06 9.63
N GLY A 126 9.31 12.03 10.09
CA GLY A 126 8.14 12.21 9.23
C GLY A 126 8.05 13.57 8.54
N ASP A 127 8.48 14.62 9.22
CA ASP A 127 8.44 15.97 8.68
C ASP A 127 9.52 16.20 7.61
N LEU A 128 10.72 15.65 7.81
CA LEU A 128 11.77 15.61 6.79
C LEU A 128 11.36 14.73 5.60
N LEU A 129 10.80 13.54 5.85
CA LEU A 129 10.34 12.61 4.80
C LEU A 129 9.36 13.29 3.83
N LEU A 130 8.41 14.06 4.35
CA LEU A 130 7.42 14.77 3.53
C LEU A 130 8.03 15.89 2.67
N ARG A 131 9.23 16.36 3.01
CA ARG A 131 9.91 17.48 2.35
C ARG A 131 11.11 17.07 1.49
N LEU A 132 11.47 15.78 1.47
CA LEU A 132 12.60 15.26 0.69
C LEU A 132 12.55 15.66 -0.78
N THR A 133 13.71 16.08 -1.28
CA THR A 133 13.96 16.47 -2.66
C THR A 133 14.75 15.41 -3.43
N ASP A 134 14.77 15.49 -4.77
CA ASP A 134 15.54 14.55 -5.60
C ASP A 134 17.05 14.69 -5.35
N GLU A 135 17.51 15.91 -5.02
CA GLU A 135 18.90 16.23 -4.70
C GLU A 135 19.32 15.56 -3.40
N GLU A 136 18.60 15.77 -2.29
CA GLU A 136 18.88 15.14 -0.99
C GLU A 136 18.84 13.61 -1.08
N LEU A 137 17.90 13.05 -1.85
CA LEU A 137 17.86 11.60 -2.11
C LEU A 137 19.14 11.11 -2.81
N GLN A 138 19.68 11.90 -3.73
CA GLN A 138 20.88 11.53 -4.49
C GLN A 138 22.16 11.72 -3.67
N THR A 139 22.32 12.86 -3.01
CA THR A 139 23.57 13.27 -2.35
C THR A 139 23.67 12.69 -0.94
N ASP A 140 22.62 12.83 -0.15
CA ASP A 140 22.68 12.61 1.31
C ASP A 140 22.21 11.20 1.66
N LEU A 141 21.23 10.69 0.91
CA LEU A 141 20.66 9.35 1.11
C LEU A 141 21.22 8.29 0.13
N GLY A 142 22.15 8.69 -0.75
CA GLY A 142 22.92 7.79 -1.60
C GLY A 142 22.12 7.09 -2.72
N MET A 143 20.93 7.57 -3.05
CA MET A 143 20.04 6.98 -4.06
C MET A 143 20.44 7.42 -5.47
N LYS A 144 21.59 6.91 -5.96
CA LYS A 144 22.24 7.35 -7.22
C LYS A 144 21.38 7.16 -8.48
N SER A 145 20.61 6.08 -8.55
CA SER A 145 19.79 5.77 -9.72
C SER A 145 18.53 6.64 -9.75
N GLY A 146 18.38 7.48 -10.78
CA GLY A 146 17.17 8.28 -10.97
C GLY A 146 15.90 7.43 -11.17
N ILE A 147 16.01 6.19 -11.65
CA ILE A 147 14.87 5.27 -11.74
C ILE A 147 14.43 4.84 -10.33
N THR A 148 15.39 4.55 -9.44
CA THR A 148 15.10 4.20 -8.04
C THR A 148 14.47 5.38 -7.31
N ARG A 149 14.98 6.60 -7.50
CA ARG A 149 14.37 7.82 -6.94
C ARG A 149 12.96 8.06 -7.44
N LYS A 150 12.69 7.87 -8.75
CA LYS A 150 11.33 7.93 -9.29
C LYS A 150 10.39 6.91 -8.66
N ARG A 151 10.87 5.69 -8.40
CA ARG A 151 10.08 4.67 -7.67
C ARG A 151 9.82 5.11 -6.23
N PHE A 152 10.83 5.63 -5.54
CA PHE A 152 10.67 6.16 -4.18
C PHE A 152 9.62 7.28 -4.13
N PHE A 153 9.71 8.25 -5.03
CA PHE A 153 8.74 9.34 -5.09
C PHE A 153 7.33 8.87 -5.39
N ARG A 154 7.15 7.83 -6.20
CA ARG A 154 5.83 7.21 -6.39
C ARG A 154 5.24 6.70 -5.06
N GLU A 155 6.03 5.97 -4.28
CA GLU A 155 5.59 5.48 -2.96
C GLU A 155 5.36 6.65 -1.98
N LEU A 156 6.21 7.69 -2.02
CA LEU A 156 6.05 8.90 -1.20
C LEU A 156 4.79 9.69 -1.58
N THR A 157 4.45 9.78 -2.87
CA THR A 157 3.19 10.38 -3.34
C THR A 157 2.01 9.59 -2.78
N GLU A 158 2.04 8.26 -2.83
CA GLU A 158 0.98 7.43 -2.27
C GLU A 158 0.84 7.65 -0.75
N LEU A 159 1.95 7.67 -0.01
CA LEU A 159 1.95 7.99 1.41
C LEU A 159 1.34 9.37 1.69
N LYS A 160 1.71 10.40 0.90
CA LYS A 160 1.19 11.76 1.03
C LYS A 160 -0.31 11.86 0.76
N THR A 161 -0.85 11.05 -0.16
CA THR A 161 -2.28 11.01 -0.47
C THR A 161 -3.10 10.43 0.69
N PHE A 162 -2.57 9.45 1.42
CA PHE A 162 -3.27 8.81 2.55
C PHE A 162 -2.91 9.40 3.92
N ALA A 163 -2.01 10.38 3.97
CA ALA A 163 -1.61 11.02 5.21
C ALA A 163 -2.70 11.93 5.78
N ASN A 164 -2.82 11.94 7.10
CA ASN A 164 -3.65 12.87 7.85
C ASN A 164 -2.83 14.12 8.22
N TYR A 165 -3.27 15.28 7.73
CA TYR A 165 -2.62 16.57 7.93
C TYR A 165 -3.26 17.44 9.03
N ALA A 166 -4.20 16.92 9.82
CA ALA A 166 -4.95 17.69 10.81
C ALA A 166 -4.08 18.48 11.82
N THR A 167 -2.85 18.05 12.07
CA THR A 167 -1.91 18.74 12.99
C THR A 167 -1.29 20.00 12.38
N CYS A 168 -1.24 20.12 11.06
CA CYS A 168 -0.58 21.22 10.34
C CYS A 168 -1.49 21.97 9.35
N ASP A 169 -2.66 21.41 9.01
CA ASP A 169 -3.62 22.02 8.08
C ASP A 169 -4.81 22.65 8.81
N ARG A 170 -4.64 23.91 9.23
CA ARG A 170 -5.69 24.67 9.94
C ARG A 170 -6.85 25.10 9.05
N SER A 171 -6.65 25.13 7.74
CA SER A 171 -7.61 25.66 6.75
C SER A 171 -8.33 24.57 5.96
N ASN A 172 -8.01 23.30 6.21
CA ASN A 172 -8.50 22.17 5.44
C ASN A 172 -8.13 22.26 3.94
N LEU A 173 -6.90 22.72 3.68
CA LEU A 173 -6.33 22.83 2.34
C LEU A 173 -6.15 21.46 1.66
N ALA A 174 -5.93 20.39 2.44
CA ALA A 174 -5.88 19.03 1.93
C ALA A 174 -7.19 18.62 1.25
N ASP A 175 -8.34 18.89 1.88
CA ASP A 175 -9.66 18.63 1.28
C ASP A 175 -9.91 19.52 0.05
N TRP A 176 -9.46 20.77 0.08
CA TRP A 176 -9.58 21.68 -1.08
C TRP A 176 -8.77 21.18 -2.30
N LEU A 177 -7.58 20.64 -2.07
CA LEU A 177 -6.74 20.06 -3.15
C LEU A 177 -7.28 18.75 -3.71
N GLY A 178 -8.06 18.00 -2.92
CA GLY A 178 -8.65 16.73 -3.33
C GLY A 178 -10.02 16.83 -4.02
N GLY A 179 -10.63 18.02 -4.01
CA GLY A 179 -11.94 18.32 -4.58
C GLY A 179 -11.96 18.57 -6.10
#